data_AF-A0A3D5PWB0-F1
#
_entry.id   AF-A0A3D5PWB0-F1
#
_cell.length_a   1.000
_cell.length_b   1.000
_cell.length_c   1.000
_cell.angle_alpha   90.00
_cell.angle_beta   90.00
_cell.angle_gamma   90.00
#
_symmetry.space_group_name_H-M   'P 1'
#
loop_
_entity.id
_entity.type
_entity.pdbx_description
1 polymer ?
#
loop_
_entity_poly.entity_id
_entity_poly.type
_entity_poly.pdbx_seq_one_letter_code
_entity_poly.pdbx_strand_id
1 'polypeptide(L)'
;MVVVAIIGILASVVLASLNIARGKGTAAAIKSNLKNMIPQAELSYDTPGNYSAACASVQAMLDAITDSGASSSCLSYNNSGLSDVYIRWGASGIKGTSTPIQAWSSSPVGAATWDVQGVNSSGVFVSSDTYMNWDTANTACGIAGGRLPTMEELKTLTDATYIASGNATRTPPGFVADYYWSSTAVPSNSTWAYSVDMTSGNIGDGYKATDSYVRCVR
;
A
#
# COMPACT_ATOMS: atom_id res chain seq x y z
N MET A 1 -0.54 51.69 -2.05
CA MET A 1 0.16 50.40 -1.84
C MET A 1 -0.72 49.28 -1.26
N VAL A 2 -1.86 49.60 -0.63
CA VAL A 2 -2.77 48.61 -0.01
C VAL A 2 -3.36 47.60 -1.01
N VAL A 3 -3.70 48.04 -2.23
CA VAL A 3 -4.31 47.17 -3.25
C VAL A 3 -3.37 46.05 -3.72
N VAL A 4 -2.07 46.35 -3.88
CA VAL A 4 -1.06 45.35 -4.30
C VAL A 4 -0.86 44.29 -3.21
N ALA A 5 -0.90 44.70 -1.94
CA ALA A 5 -0.81 43.76 -0.81
C ALA A 5 -2.01 42.80 -0.78
N ILE A 6 -3.22 43.28 -1.06
CA ILE A 6 -4.43 42.44 -1.07
C ILE A 6 -4.42 41.45 -2.24
N ILE A 7 -4.04 41.88 -3.46
CA ILE A 7 -3.92 41.00 -4.62
C ILE A 7 -2.85 39.92 -4.39
N GLY A 8 -1.72 40.28 -3.78
CA GLY A 8 -0.66 39.33 -3.43
C GLY A 8 -1.13 38.24 -2.47
N ILE A 9 -1.91 38.61 -1.44
CA ILE A 9 -2.48 37.65 -0.49
C ILE A 9 -3.48 36.72 -1.21
N LEU A 10 -4.41 37.28 -1.99
CA LEU A 10 -5.42 36.47 -2.71
C LEU A 10 -4.77 35.50 -3.71
N ALA A 11 -3.74 35.93 -4.45
CA ALA A 11 -3.02 35.09 -5.39
C ALA A 11 -2.32 33.90 -4.69
N SER A 12 -1.74 34.12 -3.51
CA SER A 12 -1.11 33.03 -2.73
C SER A 12 -2.12 31.99 -2.26
N VAL A 13 -3.30 32.42 -1.82
CA VAL A 13 -4.38 31.53 -1.38
C VAL A 13 -4.93 30.74 -2.57
N VAL A 14 -5.13 31.37 -3.73
CA VAL A 14 -5.60 30.68 -4.94
C VAL A 14 -4.57 29.67 -5.44
N LEU A 15 -3.28 30.02 -5.46
CA LEU A 15 -2.23 29.10 -5.89
C LEU A 15 -2.08 27.90 -4.95
N ALA A 16 -2.12 28.14 -3.63
CA ALA A 16 -2.11 27.06 -2.64
C ALA A 16 -3.33 26.14 -2.82
N SER A 17 -4.53 26.71 -3.00
CA SER A 17 -5.77 25.96 -3.21
C SER A 17 -5.70 25.12 -4.50
N LEU A 18 -5.18 25.69 -5.59
CA LEU A 18 -5.03 24.99 -6.87
C LEU A 18 -4.05 23.81 -6.76
N ASN A 19 -2.94 24.00 -6.05
CA ASN A 19 -1.97 22.92 -5.82
C ASN A 19 -2.56 21.77 -5.00
N ILE A 20 -3.35 22.06 -3.96
CA ILE A 20 -4.05 21.04 -3.17
C ILE A 20 -5.07 20.31 -4.05
N ALA A 21 -5.87 21.04 -4.84
CA ALA A 21 -6.87 20.45 -5.73
C ALA A 21 -6.23 19.53 -6.77
N ARG A 22 -5.13 19.95 -7.39
CA ARG A 22 -4.37 19.11 -8.34
C ARG A 22 -3.80 17.87 -7.65
N GLY A 23 -3.27 18.01 -6.43
CA GLY A 23 -2.83 16.88 -5.62
C GLY A 23 -3.93 15.86 -5.38
N LYS A 24 -5.12 16.31 -4.98
CA LYS A 24 -6.30 15.46 -4.79
C LYS A 24 -6.77 14.80 -6.10
N GLY A 25 -6.72 15.52 -7.22
CA GLY A 25 -7.03 15.00 -8.55
C GLY A 25 -6.11 13.84 -8.95
N THR A 26 -4.80 14.00 -8.77
CA THR A 26 -3.84 12.91 -9.04
C THR A 26 -4.06 11.69 -8.13
N ALA A 27 -4.34 11.91 -6.83
CA ALA A 27 -4.65 10.81 -5.92
C ALA A 27 -5.93 10.05 -6.31
N ALA A 28 -6.96 10.77 -6.77
CA ALA A 28 -8.19 10.15 -7.27
C ALA A 28 -7.95 9.33 -8.55
N ALA A 29 -7.12 9.83 -9.47
CA ALA A 29 -6.74 9.09 -10.69
C ALA A 29 -6.01 7.79 -10.36
N ILE A 30 -5.03 7.83 -9.44
CA ILE A 30 -4.28 6.64 -9.01
C ILE A 30 -5.23 5.60 -8.37
N LYS A 31 -6.09 6.05 -7.45
CA LYS A 31 -7.11 5.17 -6.83
C LYS A 31 -8.05 4.55 -7.86
N SER A 32 -8.45 5.32 -8.86
CA SER A 32 -9.33 4.85 -9.94
C SER A 32 -8.66 3.75 -10.76
N ASN A 33 -7.40 3.97 -11.17
CA ASN A 33 -6.62 2.96 -11.90
C ASN A 33 -6.47 1.69 -11.07
N LEU A 34 -6.05 1.79 -9.80
CA LEU A 34 -5.92 0.64 -8.89
C LEU A 34 -7.24 -0.14 -8.72
N LYS A 35 -8.39 0.53 -8.66
CA LYS A 35 -9.71 -0.12 -8.62
C LYS A 35 -10.03 -0.85 -9.92
N ASN A 36 -9.71 -0.23 -11.06
CA ASN A 36 -9.95 -0.82 -12.37
C ASN A 36 -9.02 -2.02 -12.67
N MET A 37 -7.90 -2.15 -11.95
CA MET A 37 -7.02 -3.33 -12.05
C MET A 37 -7.69 -4.61 -11.59
N ILE A 38 -8.59 -4.53 -10.59
CA ILE A 38 -9.23 -5.70 -9.99
C ILE A 38 -9.95 -6.55 -11.05
N PRO A 39 -10.95 -6.04 -11.81
CA PRO A 39 -11.63 -6.86 -12.81
C PRO A 39 -10.69 -7.39 -13.90
N GLN A 40 -9.63 -6.66 -14.26
CA GLN A 40 -8.66 -7.15 -15.25
C GLN A 40 -7.81 -8.30 -14.70
N ALA A 41 -7.39 -8.21 -13.44
CA ALA A 41 -6.67 -9.29 -12.77
C ALA A 41 -7.57 -10.51 -12.55
N GLU A 42 -8.86 -10.33 -12.19
CA GLU A 42 -9.81 -11.45 -12.07
C GLU A 42 -10.03 -12.16 -13.42
N LEU A 43 -10.10 -11.42 -14.54
CA LEU A 43 -10.14 -12.03 -15.88
C LEU A 43 -8.89 -12.86 -16.18
N SER A 44 -7.72 -12.45 -15.67
CA SER A 44 -6.49 -13.23 -15.82
C SER A 44 -6.49 -14.53 -15.02
N TYR A 45 -7.32 -14.64 -13.98
CA TYR A 45 -7.46 -15.84 -13.17
C TYR A 45 -8.40 -16.88 -13.79
N ASP A 46 -9.44 -16.45 -14.51
CA ASP A 46 -10.57 -17.29 -14.93
C ASP A 46 -10.18 -18.58 -15.68
N THR A 47 -9.23 -18.48 -16.62
CA THR A 47 -8.78 -19.65 -17.40
C THR A 47 -7.66 -20.46 -16.72
N PRO A 48 -6.55 -19.87 -16.26
CA PRO A 48 -5.43 -20.63 -15.71
C PRO A 48 -5.62 -21.01 -14.22
N GLY A 49 -6.64 -20.48 -13.54
CA GLY A 49 -6.88 -20.69 -12.10
C GLY A 49 -5.80 -20.07 -11.21
N ASN A 50 -5.08 -19.07 -11.71
CA ASN A 50 -4.02 -18.37 -10.99
C ASN A 50 -3.78 -16.98 -11.58
N TYR A 51 -3.09 -16.11 -10.83
CA TYR A 51 -2.82 -14.74 -11.25
C TYR A 51 -1.47 -14.54 -11.96
N SER A 52 -0.86 -15.58 -12.53
CA SER A 52 0.48 -15.47 -13.15
C SER A 52 0.59 -14.37 -14.22
N ALA A 53 -0.50 -14.06 -14.91
CA ALA A 53 -0.58 -13.02 -15.93
C ALA A 53 -1.17 -11.70 -15.41
N ALA A 54 -1.50 -11.57 -14.12
CA ALA A 54 -2.20 -10.41 -13.59
C ALA A 54 -1.41 -9.12 -13.82
N CYS A 55 -0.10 -9.08 -13.50
CA CYS A 55 0.69 -7.87 -13.73
C CYS A 55 0.77 -7.45 -15.20
N ALA A 56 0.85 -8.42 -16.12
CA ALA A 56 0.82 -8.12 -17.55
C ALA A 56 -0.55 -7.56 -17.98
N SER A 57 -1.65 -8.10 -17.46
CA SER A 57 -3.02 -7.65 -17.76
C SER A 57 -3.32 -6.23 -17.27
N VAL A 58 -2.62 -5.78 -16.22
CA VAL A 58 -2.85 -4.45 -15.62
C VAL A 58 -1.79 -3.41 -15.99
N GLN A 59 -0.84 -3.75 -16.86
CA GLN A 59 0.33 -2.91 -17.17
C GLN A 59 -0.05 -1.49 -17.61
N ALA A 60 -1.03 -1.33 -18.49
CA ALA A 60 -1.46 -0.01 -18.95
C ALA A 60 -1.98 0.89 -17.81
N MET A 61 -2.57 0.30 -16.76
CA MET A 61 -3.00 1.04 -15.58
C MET A 61 -1.83 1.38 -14.65
N LEU A 62 -0.78 0.56 -14.60
CA LEU A 62 0.47 0.88 -13.88
C LEU A 62 1.20 2.04 -14.57
N ASP A 63 1.25 2.02 -15.91
CA ASP A 63 1.83 3.10 -16.71
C ASP A 63 1.06 4.41 -16.47
N ALA A 64 -0.27 4.36 -16.47
CA ALA A 64 -1.10 5.53 -16.15
C ALA A 64 -0.91 6.05 -14.72
N ILE A 65 -0.61 5.19 -13.74
CA ILE A 65 -0.22 5.63 -12.39
C ILE A 65 1.14 6.34 -12.43
N THR A 66 2.09 5.81 -13.21
CA THR A 66 3.42 6.40 -13.35
C THR A 66 3.36 7.78 -14.03
N ASP A 67 2.57 7.90 -15.10
CA ASP A 67 2.32 9.16 -15.82
C ASP A 67 1.66 10.23 -14.94
N SER A 68 0.93 9.82 -13.90
CA SER A 68 0.35 10.74 -12.91
C SER A 68 1.35 11.30 -11.89
N GLY A 69 2.63 10.89 -11.99
CA GLY A 69 3.72 11.33 -11.13
C GLY A 69 3.87 10.51 -9.85
N ALA A 70 3.39 9.28 -9.83
CA ALA A 70 3.65 8.29 -8.78
C ALA A 70 4.62 7.22 -9.28
N SER A 71 5.16 6.40 -8.38
CA SER A 71 5.82 5.15 -8.74
C SER A 71 4.87 4.00 -8.44
N SER A 72 4.86 2.97 -9.27
CA SER A 72 4.02 1.80 -9.07
C SER A 72 4.82 0.50 -9.11
N SER A 73 4.33 -0.50 -8.40
CA SER A 73 4.81 -1.87 -8.50
C SER A 73 3.64 -2.83 -8.52
N CYS A 74 3.81 -3.97 -9.19
CA CYS A 74 2.86 -5.06 -9.21
C CYS A 74 3.56 -6.36 -8.82
N LEU A 75 2.85 -7.19 -8.07
CA LEU A 75 3.26 -8.52 -7.67
C LEU A 75 2.28 -9.52 -8.29
N SER A 76 2.80 -10.45 -9.08
CA SER A 76 2.14 -11.69 -9.44
C SER A 76 3.20 -12.75 -9.67
N TYR A 77 2.98 -13.97 -9.19
CA TYR A 77 3.94 -15.06 -9.36
C TYR A 77 3.44 -16.09 -10.37
N ASN A 78 4.38 -16.70 -11.09
CA ASN A 78 4.13 -17.78 -12.04
C ASN A 78 5.02 -18.98 -11.71
N ASN A 79 4.67 -19.75 -10.68
CA ASN A 79 5.33 -21.03 -10.42
C ASN A 79 4.36 -22.00 -9.75
N SER A 80 3.97 -23.04 -10.49
CA SER A 80 2.99 -24.06 -10.10
C SER A 80 3.51 -25.07 -9.05
N GLY A 81 4.74 -24.92 -8.56
CA GLY A 81 5.43 -25.92 -7.73
C GLY A 81 5.32 -25.77 -6.20
N LEU A 82 4.95 -24.61 -5.63
CA LEU A 82 4.94 -24.37 -4.16
C LEU A 82 3.97 -23.25 -3.77
N SER A 83 3.52 -23.25 -2.49
CA SER A 83 2.84 -22.21 -1.66
C SER A 83 1.62 -21.43 -2.22
N ASP A 84 0.73 -21.00 -1.33
CA ASP A 84 -0.42 -20.13 -1.64
C ASP A 84 0.00 -18.68 -2.02
N VAL A 85 1.22 -18.28 -1.66
CA VAL A 85 1.81 -16.98 -2.06
C VAL A 85 1.79 -16.79 -3.58
N TYR A 86 1.81 -17.87 -4.35
CA TYR A 86 1.95 -17.83 -5.81
C TYR A 86 0.63 -17.64 -6.57
N ILE A 87 -0.51 -17.81 -5.90
CA ILE A 87 -1.85 -17.56 -6.46
C ILE A 87 -2.42 -16.22 -6.01
N ARG A 88 -1.55 -15.23 -5.80
CA ARG A 88 -1.91 -13.89 -5.33
C ARG A 88 -1.43 -12.83 -6.29
N TRP A 89 -2.18 -11.74 -6.37
CA TRP A 89 -1.73 -10.53 -7.04
C TRP A 89 -1.97 -9.31 -6.18
N GLY A 90 -1.13 -8.30 -6.34
CA GLY A 90 -1.39 -6.98 -5.81
C GLY A 90 -0.67 -5.93 -6.64
N ALA A 91 -1.07 -4.68 -6.48
CA ALA A 91 -0.42 -3.53 -7.06
C ALA A 91 -0.43 -2.37 -6.09
N SER A 92 0.63 -1.57 -6.06
CA SER A 92 0.69 -0.36 -5.26
C SER A 92 1.18 0.83 -6.07
N GLY A 93 0.67 2.01 -5.75
CA GLY A 93 1.16 3.29 -6.23
C GLY A 93 1.54 4.19 -5.05
N ILE A 94 2.75 4.76 -5.09
CA ILE A 94 3.24 5.72 -4.09
C ILE A 94 3.66 7.03 -4.76
N LYS A 95 3.21 8.15 -4.21
CA LYS A 95 3.53 9.48 -4.73
C LYS A 95 4.68 10.10 -3.93
N GLY A 96 5.90 9.85 -4.42
CA GLY A 96 7.14 10.37 -3.85
C GLY A 96 7.53 9.72 -2.52
N THR A 97 8.58 10.26 -1.89
CA THR A 97 9.18 9.74 -0.66
C THR A 97 9.01 10.68 0.55
N SER A 98 8.09 11.63 0.48
CA SER A 98 7.81 12.59 1.56
C SER A 98 6.79 12.05 2.57
N THR A 99 6.84 12.60 3.78
CA THR A 99 5.80 12.43 4.80
C THR A 99 4.80 13.59 4.75
N PRO A 100 3.48 13.36 4.95
CA PRO A 100 2.84 12.06 5.13
C PRO A 100 2.85 11.24 3.84
N ILE A 101 2.91 9.91 3.98
CA ILE A 101 2.88 9.00 2.84
C ILE A 101 1.60 9.21 2.02
N GLN A 102 1.76 9.18 0.69
CA GLN A 102 0.65 9.17 -0.26
C GLN A 102 0.74 7.88 -1.06
N ALA A 103 0.17 6.81 -0.51
CA ALA A 103 0.20 5.49 -1.11
C ALA A 103 -1.17 4.83 -1.14
N TRP A 104 -1.36 4.00 -2.15
CA TRP A 104 -2.57 3.23 -2.40
C TRP A 104 -2.18 1.86 -2.91
N SER A 105 -2.98 0.86 -2.60
CA SER A 105 -2.78 -0.51 -3.08
C SER A 105 -4.08 -1.10 -3.60
N SER A 106 -3.96 -2.19 -4.33
CA SER A 106 -5.04 -3.02 -4.82
C SER A 106 -4.65 -4.48 -4.69
N SER A 107 -5.61 -5.31 -4.32
CA SER A 107 -5.52 -6.76 -4.25
C SER A 107 -6.92 -7.34 -4.52
N PRO A 108 -7.11 -8.67 -4.54
CA PRO A 108 -8.44 -9.27 -4.62
C PRO A 108 -9.43 -8.79 -3.54
N VAL A 109 -8.92 -8.29 -2.40
CA VAL A 109 -9.75 -7.75 -1.30
C VAL A 109 -10.31 -6.35 -1.63
N GLY A 110 -9.73 -5.66 -2.61
CA GLY A 110 -10.14 -4.33 -3.04
C GLY A 110 -8.99 -3.32 -3.05
N ALA A 111 -9.29 -2.12 -3.53
CA ALA A 111 -8.34 -1.01 -3.46
C ALA A 111 -8.37 -0.34 -2.09
N ALA A 112 -7.19 -0.08 -1.54
CA ALA A 112 -7.00 0.49 -0.21
C ALA A 112 -6.06 1.70 -0.24
N THR A 113 -6.23 2.58 0.73
CA THR A 113 -5.39 3.75 1.01
C THR A 113 -4.59 3.48 2.26
N TRP A 114 -3.28 3.71 2.22
CA TRP A 114 -2.43 3.54 3.38
C TRP A 114 -2.66 4.62 4.43
N ASP A 115 -2.61 4.21 5.69
CA ASP A 115 -2.67 5.12 6.81
C ASP A 115 -1.36 5.88 6.96
N VAL A 116 -1.45 7.12 7.43
CA VAL A 116 -0.28 8.00 7.61
C VAL A 116 0.30 7.92 9.02
N GLN A 117 -0.40 7.23 9.93
CA GLN A 117 -0.11 7.17 11.36
C GLN A 117 -0.21 5.75 11.90
N GLY A 118 0.64 5.46 12.89
CA GLY A 118 0.59 4.30 13.78
C GLY A 118 -0.81 4.01 14.29
N VAL A 119 -1.10 2.75 14.60
CA VAL A 119 -2.22 2.40 15.48
C VAL A 119 -1.64 1.70 16.71
N ASN A 120 -2.19 1.94 17.89
CA ASN A 120 -1.88 1.16 19.08
C ASN A 120 -2.85 -0.02 19.26
N SER A 121 -2.63 -0.87 20.26
CA SER A 121 -3.44 -2.07 20.50
C SER A 121 -4.93 -1.79 20.79
N SER A 122 -5.28 -0.56 21.15
CA SER A 122 -6.66 -0.12 21.37
C SER A 122 -7.34 0.44 20.11
N GLY A 123 -6.67 0.42 18.95
CA GLY A 123 -7.22 0.98 17.71
C GLY A 123 -7.13 2.51 17.60
N VAL A 124 -6.32 3.16 18.45
CA VAL A 124 -6.15 4.62 18.45
C VAL A 124 -4.94 5.02 17.61
N PHE A 125 -5.08 6.03 16.76
CA PHE A 125 -3.99 6.56 15.96
C PHE A 125 -2.90 7.21 16.82
N VAL A 126 -1.65 6.89 16.52
CA VAL A 126 -0.44 7.37 17.19
C VAL A 126 0.60 7.82 16.17
N SER A 127 1.58 8.61 16.60
CA SER A 127 2.56 9.23 15.68
C SER A 127 3.56 8.25 15.05
N SER A 128 3.77 7.09 15.67
CA SER A 128 4.78 6.11 15.25
C SER A 128 4.18 4.72 15.24
N ASP A 129 4.71 3.86 14.39
CA ASP A 129 4.21 2.50 14.27
C ASP A 129 4.51 1.71 15.54
N THR A 130 3.54 0.90 15.97
CA THR A 130 3.66 0.06 17.15
C THR A 130 3.71 -1.39 16.75
N TYR A 131 4.31 -2.22 17.61
CA TYR A 131 4.37 -3.66 17.44
C TYR A 131 3.37 -4.34 18.36
N MET A 132 2.68 -5.35 17.85
CA MET A 132 1.71 -6.16 18.59
C MET A 132 1.51 -7.51 17.90
N ASN A 133 0.91 -8.46 18.60
CA ASN A 133 0.56 -9.76 18.05
C ASN A 133 -0.52 -9.65 16.95
N TRP A 134 -0.60 -10.68 16.12
CA TRP A 134 -1.40 -10.66 14.89
C TRP A 134 -2.91 -10.48 15.13
N ASP A 135 -3.46 -11.10 16.17
CA ASP A 135 -4.89 -10.98 16.50
C ASP A 135 -5.22 -9.57 17.01
N THR A 136 -4.33 -8.99 17.81
CA THR A 136 -4.44 -7.61 18.29
C THR A 136 -4.32 -6.62 17.12
N ALA A 137 -3.41 -6.87 16.17
CA ALA A 137 -3.24 -6.04 14.98
C ALA A 137 -4.50 -5.99 14.11
N ASN A 138 -5.12 -7.15 13.84
CA ASN A 138 -6.39 -7.21 13.10
C ASN A 138 -7.50 -6.44 13.83
N THR A 139 -7.61 -6.63 15.14
CA THR A 139 -8.63 -5.97 15.97
C THR A 139 -8.42 -4.45 15.99
N ALA A 140 -7.19 -4.00 16.22
CA ALA A 140 -6.82 -2.59 16.28
C ALA A 140 -7.13 -1.87 14.97
N CYS A 141 -6.74 -2.44 13.82
CA CYS A 141 -7.06 -1.85 12.53
C CYS A 141 -8.56 -1.84 12.23
N GLY A 142 -9.30 -2.87 12.67
CA GLY A 142 -10.77 -2.89 12.57
C GLY A 142 -11.42 -1.78 13.40
N ILE A 143 -10.97 -1.55 14.64
CA ILE A 143 -11.45 -0.46 15.51
C ILE A 143 -11.12 0.91 14.90
N ALA A 144 -9.94 1.06 14.29
CA ALA A 144 -9.53 2.29 13.60
C ALA A 144 -10.34 2.58 12.32
N GLY A 145 -11.27 1.69 11.94
CA GLY A 145 -12.14 1.83 10.77
C GLY A 145 -11.51 1.37 9.46
N GLY A 146 -10.42 0.61 9.53
CA GLY A 146 -9.74 0.04 8.38
C GLY A 146 -9.54 -1.47 8.54
N ARG A 147 -8.46 -1.98 7.95
CA ARG A 147 -8.01 -3.36 8.12
C ARG A 147 -6.49 -3.43 8.11
N LEU A 148 -5.99 -4.58 8.57
CA LEU A 148 -4.61 -4.94 8.31
C LEU A 148 -4.43 -5.17 6.79
N PRO A 149 -3.33 -4.70 6.18
CA PRO A 149 -3.06 -4.87 4.75
C PRO A 149 -2.81 -6.34 4.44
N THR A 150 -3.13 -6.76 3.22
CA THR A 150 -2.72 -8.08 2.75
C THR A 150 -1.23 -8.10 2.46
N MET A 151 -0.65 -9.30 2.41
CA MET A 151 0.79 -9.49 2.18
C MET A 151 1.24 -8.85 0.87
N GLU A 152 0.47 -9.02 -0.21
CA GLU A 152 0.75 -8.42 -1.52
C GLU A 152 0.69 -6.89 -1.52
N GLU A 153 -0.16 -6.27 -0.68
CA GLU A 153 -0.21 -4.82 -0.55
C GLU A 153 1.07 -4.31 0.11
N LEU A 154 1.52 -4.93 1.21
CA LEU A 154 2.79 -4.60 1.86
C LEU A 154 3.98 -4.80 0.90
N LYS A 155 4.01 -5.94 0.19
CA LYS A 155 5.09 -6.29 -0.75
C LYS A 155 5.18 -5.31 -1.91
N THR A 156 4.05 -4.93 -2.49
CA THR A 156 4.06 -3.97 -3.60
C THR A 156 4.31 -2.55 -3.13
N LEU A 157 3.92 -2.18 -1.91
CA LEU A 157 4.26 -0.88 -1.32
C LEU A 157 5.78 -0.73 -1.17
N THR A 158 6.47 -1.73 -0.62
CA THR A 158 7.93 -1.69 -0.46
C THR A 158 8.65 -1.67 -1.80
N ASP A 159 8.18 -2.42 -2.80
CA ASP A 159 8.75 -2.38 -4.15
C ASP A 159 8.51 -1.03 -4.85
N ALA A 160 7.31 -0.46 -4.74
CA ALA A 160 7.01 0.85 -5.31
C ALA A 160 7.85 1.94 -4.63
N THR A 161 8.13 1.81 -3.34
CA THR A 161 9.03 2.70 -2.59
C THR A 161 10.48 2.58 -3.08
N TYR A 162 10.94 1.36 -3.36
CA TYR A 162 12.26 1.15 -3.93
C TYR A 162 12.44 1.87 -5.27
N ILE A 163 11.44 1.77 -6.15
CA ILE A 163 11.42 2.51 -7.42
C ILE A 163 11.37 4.03 -7.17
N ALA A 164 10.47 4.50 -6.30
CA ALA A 164 10.30 5.93 -5.99
C ALA A 164 11.55 6.58 -5.40
N SER A 165 12.34 5.82 -4.64
CA SER A 165 13.57 6.30 -4.02
C SER A 165 14.79 6.23 -4.94
N GLY A 166 14.62 5.79 -6.20
CA GLY A 166 15.75 5.57 -7.11
C GLY A 166 16.64 4.41 -6.65
N ASN A 167 16.03 3.33 -6.16
CA ASN A 167 16.68 2.13 -5.67
C ASN A 167 17.50 2.32 -4.37
N ALA A 168 17.16 3.33 -3.55
CA ALA A 168 17.92 3.65 -2.34
C ALA A 168 17.34 2.99 -1.07
N THR A 169 16.02 2.90 -0.96
CA THR A 169 15.35 2.33 0.21
C THR A 169 14.05 1.65 -0.16
N ARG A 170 13.73 0.60 0.59
CA ARG A 170 12.48 -0.15 0.52
C ARG A 170 11.48 0.25 1.59
N THR A 171 11.91 1.04 2.57
CA THR A 171 11.10 1.46 3.71
C THR A 171 10.27 2.67 3.34
N PRO A 172 8.92 2.57 3.30
CA PRO A 172 8.07 3.69 2.93
C PRO A 172 8.16 4.84 3.94
N PRO A 173 7.92 6.10 3.54
CA PRO A 173 8.02 7.24 4.44
C PRO A 173 7.08 7.09 5.66
N GLY A 174 7.64 7.24 6.87
CA GLY A 174 6.89 7.10 8.12
C GLY A 174 6.76 5.66 8.65
N PHE A 175 7.32 4.68 7.95
CA PHE A 175 7.43 3.29 8.42
C PHE A 175 8.78 3.07 9.12
N VAL A 176 8.85 2.03 9.94
CA VAL A 176 10.07 1.50 10.54
C VAL A 176 10.68 0.47 9.59
N ALA A 177 12.01 0.41 9.51
CA ALA A 177 12.73 -0.59 8.71
C ALA A 177 12.76 -1.95 9.43
N ASP A 178 11.63 -2.64 9.44
CA ASP A 178 11.43 -3.93 10.12
C ASP A 178 10.23 -4.70 9.52
N TYR A 179 9.87 -5.83 10.11
CA TYR A 179 8.74 -6.67 9.72
C TYR A 179 7.38 -6.06 10.11
N TYR A 180 6.47 -6.05 9.14
CA TYR A 180 5.08 -5.65 9.32
C TYR A 180 4.13 -6.82 9.14
N TRP A 181 3.15 -6.92 10.04
CA TRP A 181 2.10 -7.92 9.92
C TRP A 181 1.21 -7.66 8.70
N SER A 182 0.91 -8.74 7.96
CA SER A 182 -0.17 -8.76 6.98
C SER A 182 -1.41 -9.47 7.54
N SER A 183 -2.58 -9.24 6.96
CA SER A 183 -3.80 -9.99 7.25
C SER A 183 -3.79 -11.40 6.67
N THR A 184 -2.76 -11.79 5.92
CA THR A 184 -2.71 -13.07 5.21
C THR A 184 -2.17 -14.16 6.14
N ALA A 185 -3.03 -15.12 6.53
CA ALA A 185 -2.61 -16.30 7.28
C ALA A 185 -1.84 -17.29 6.39
N VAL A 186 -0.91 -18.06 6.97
CA VAL A 186 -0.20 -19.12 6.25
C VAL A 186 -1.13 -20.33 6.09
N PRO A 187 -1.49 -20.79 4.88
CA PRO A 187 -2.53 -21.81 4.73
C PRO A 187 -2.15 -23.19 5.26
N SER A 188 -0.87 -23.55 5.22
CA SER A 188 -0.35 -24.79 5.78
C SER A 188 -0.28 -24.79 7.31
N ASN A 189 -0.40 -23.61 7.95
CA ASN A 189 -0.29 -23.49 9.40
C ASN A 189 -1.10 -22.31 9.95
N SER A 190 -2.26 -22.63 10.57
CA SER A 190 -3.19 -21.64 11.10
C SER A 190 -2.64 -20.79 12.26
N THR A 191 -1.55 -21.22 12.91
CA THR A 191 -0.89 -20.44 13.99
C THR A 191 0.12 -19.42 13.46
N TRP A 192 0.32 -19.35 12.14
CA TRP A 192 1.27 -18.45 11.49
C TRP A 192 0.55 -17.48 10.54
N ALA A 193 1.18 -16.33 10.33
CA ALA A 193 0.77 -15.33 9.36
C ALA A 193 1.98 -14.80 8.60
N TYR A 194 1.73 -14.29 7.39
CA TYR A 194 2.76 -13.63 6.61
C TYR A 194 3.05 -12.22 7.14
N SER A 195 4.30 -11.84 7.01
CA SER A 195 4.82 -10.52 7.29
C SER A 195 5.72 -10.08 6.14
N VAL A 196 5.98 -8.77 6.02
CA VAL A 196 6.90 -8.23 5.02
C VAL A 196 7.94 -7.38 5.72
N ASP A 197 9.21 -7.69 5.49
CA ASP A 197 10.35 -6.88 5.95
C ASP A 197 10.47 -5.62 5.09
N MET A 198 10.25 -4.45 5.68
CA MET A 198 10.34 -3.16 4.98
C MET A 198 11.78 -2.72 4.69
N THR A 199 12.78 -3.45 5.17
CA THR A 199 14.20 -3.22 4.87
C THR A 199 14.59 -3.89 3.55
N SER A 200 14.25 -5.17 3.39
CA SER A 200 14.65 -5.99 2.25
C SER A 200 13.53 -6.21 1.22
N GLY A 201 12.28 -5.96 1.60
CA GLY A 201 11.09 -6.27 0.81
C GLY A 201 10.77 -7.76 0.77
N ASN A 202 11.40 -8.57 1.61
CA ASN A 202 11.17 -10.00 1.65
C ASN A 202 9.86 -10.34 2.36
N ILE A 203 9.18 -11.37 1.84
CA ILE A 203 8.04 -11.98 2.51
C ILE A 203 8.60 -12.99 3.51
N GLY A 204 8.24 -12.84 4.78
CA GLY A 204 8.49 -13.82 5.83
C GLY A 204 7.19 -14.29 6.46
N ASP A 205 7.30 -15.18 7.43
CA ASP A 205 6.19 -15.66 8.24
C ASP A 205 6.60 -15.71 9.70
N GLY A 206 5.61 -15.55 10.59
CA GLY A 206 5.84 -15.58 12.03
C GLY A 206 4.67 -16.19 12.78
N TYR A 207 4.94 -16.64 14.01
CA TYR A 207 3.91 -17.08 14.94
C TYR A 207 2.97 -15.91 15.27
N LYS A 208 1.66 -16.12 15.17
CA LYS A 208 0.67 -15.07 15.45
C LYS A 208 0.76 -14.48 16.86
N ALA A 209 1.34 -15.23 17.81
CA ALA A 209 1.55 -14.81 19.19
C ALA A 209 2.76 -13.88 19.39
N THR A 210 3.66 -13.75 18.41
CA THR A 210 4.79 -12.81 18.48
C THR A 210 4.38 -11.43 17.98
N ASP A 211 5.09 -10.41 18.42
CA ASP A 211 4.81 -9.04 18.00
C ASP A 211 5.55 -8.67 16.70
N SER A 212 4.91 -7.88 15.85
CA SER A 212 5.52 -7.20 14.69
C SER A 212 4.81 -5.88 14.43
N TYR A 213 5.42 -5.00 13.63
CA TYR A 213 4.87 -3.67 13.40
C TYR A 213 3.55 -3.69 12.64
N VAL A 214 2.72 -2.69 12.89
CA VAL A 214 1.38 -2.58 12.32
C VAL A 214 1.16 -1.22 11.66
N ARG A 215 0.65 -1.29 10.43
CA ARG A 215 0.13 -0.15 9.67
C ARG A 215 -1.17 -0.59 9.00
N CYS A 216 -2.25 0.14 9.23
CA CYS A 216 -3.55 -0.17 8.66
C CYS A 216 -3.72 0.44 7.26
N VAL A 217 -4.74 -0.06 6.55
CA VAL A 217 -5.23 0.47 5.28
C VAL A 217 -6.75 0.65 5.31
N ARG A 218 -7.28 1.51 4.43
CA ARG A 218 -8.72 1.84 4.34
C ARG A 218 -9.25 1.99 2.90
#